data_AF-A0A9D6N700-F1
#
_entry.id   AF-A0A9D6N700-F1
#
_cell.length_a   1.000
_cell.length_b   1.000
_cell.length_c   1.000
_cell.angle_alpha   90.00
_cell.angle_beta   90.00
_cell.angle_gamma   90.00
#
_symmetry.space_group_name_H-M   'P 1'
#
loop_
_entity.id
_entity.type
_entity.pdbx_description
1 polymer ?
#
loop_
_entity_poly.entity_id
_entity_poly.type
_entity_poly.pdbx_seq_one_letter_code
_entity_poly.pdbx_strand_id
1 'polypeptide(L)'
;MSDIFPKWTNRLPAMAVLVLLLFGGGAVGGIWYYFSPKYTRVGYSPIQPVPFPHSVHVDQVGLDCRYCHSQVEKSWYSNIPSATTCMNCHNQILKEDPRLQIIRDSAQDGRPVPWVQVHKVPDYVYFNHSVHVNRGVSCVHCHGEINKMDEVYHAKPLSMTFCLDCHRNPGPNLRPLDRITDLGWKGANPDVQKSQGEQFAHDWKVNASQNCSACHR
;
A
#
# COMPACT_ATOMS: atom_id res chain seq x y z
N MET A 1 -27.94 23.75 -61.76
CA MET A 1 -26.93 23.85 -60.69
C MET A 1 -26.31 22.48 -60.57
N SER A 2 -25.03 22.36 -60.91
CA SER A 2 -24.30 21.11 -60.74
C SER A 2 -24.22 20.79 -59.25
N ASP A 3 -24.73 19.63 -58.84
CA ASP A 3 -24.60 19.16 -57.46
C ASP A 3 -23.11 19.03 -57.13
N ILE A 4 -22.59 20.00 -56.36
CA ILE A 4 -21.17 20.08 -55.99
C ILE A 4 -20.78 18.87 -55.12
N PHE A 5 -21.75 18.23 -54.45
CA PHE A 5 -21.54 17.05 -53.62
C PHE A 5 -22.54 15.93 -53.93
N PRO A 6 -22.08 14.67 -53.99
CA PRO A 6 -22.96 13.51 -54.14
C PRO A 6 -23.95 13.34 -52.97
N LYS A 7 -25.12 12.73 -53.22
CA LYS A 7 -26.16 12.51 -52.18
C LYS A 7 -25.71 11.71 -50.95
N TRP A 8 -24.64 10.91 -51.05
CA TRP A 8 -24.10 10.15 -49.91
C TRP A 8 -23.43 11.06 -48.87
N THR A 9 -23.00 12.26 -49.26
CA THR A 9 -22.39 13.27 -48.38
C THR A 9 -23.34 13.72 -47.26
N ASN A 10 -24.67 13.64 -47.46
CA ASN A 10 -25.65 13.95 -46.40
C ASN A 10 -25.58 12.98 -45.20
N ARG A 11 -24.99 11.78 -45.36
CA ARG A 11 -24.78 10.82 -44.27
C ARG A 11 -23.50 11.08 -43.48
N LEU A 12 -22.54 11.83 -44.05
CA LEU A 12 -21.25 12.08 -43.41
C LEU A 12 -21.34 12.83 -42.08
N PRO A 13 -22.16 13.89 -41.91
CA PRO A 13 -22.27 14.57 -40.62
C PRO A 13 -22.79 13.64 -39.52
N ALA A 14 -23.79 12.82 -39.82
CA ALA A 14 -24.34 11.85 -38.86
C ALA A 14 -23.32 10.76 -38.49
N MET A 15 -22.58 10.24 -39.48
CA MET A 15 -21.49 9.29 -39.23
C MET A 15 -20.35 9.91 -38.42
N ALA A 16 -19.97 11.16 -38.73
CA ALA A 16 -18.93 11.88 -38.01
C ALA A 16 -19.31 12.11 -36.53
N VAL A 17 -20.55 12.51 -36.26
CA VAL A 17 -21.07 12.66 -34.89
C VAL A 17 -21.06 11.32 -34.16
N LEU A 18 -21.50 10.24 -34.80
CA LEU A 18 -21.53 8.91 -34.18
C LEU A 18 -20.11 8.39 -33.88
N VAL A 19 -19.16 8.57 -34.80
CA VAL A 19 -17.75 8.23 -34.57
C VAL A 19 -17.15 9.08 -33.46
N LEU A 20 -17.43 10.39 -33.42
CA LEU A 20 -16.96 11.27 -32.34
C LEU A 20 -17.52 10.86 -30.99
N LEU A 21 -18.79 10.48 -30.90
CA LEU A 21 -19.39 10.02 -29.65
C LEU A 21 -18.81 8.68 -29.18
N LEU A 22 -18.63 7.72 -30.09
CA LEU A 22 -18.06 6.42 -29.74
C LEU A 22 -16.58 6.52 -29.38
N PHE A 23 -15.78 7.19 -30.21
CA PHE A 23 -14.34 7.29 -30.00
C PHE A 23 -14.00 8.29 -28.90
N GLY A 24 -14.68 9.45 -28.87
CA GLY A 24 -14.52 10.44 -27.80
C GLY A 24 -15.04 9.92 -26.47
N GLY A 25 -16.22 9.31 -26.43
CA GLY A 25 -16.77 8.69 -25.22
C GLY A 25 -15.90 7.52 -24.73
N GLY A 26 -15.43 6.67 -25.65
CA GLY A 26 -14.51 5.59 -25.34
C GLY A 26 -13.16 6.08 -24.81
N ALA A 27 -12.57 7.11 -25.42
CA ALA A 27 -11.31 7.69 -24.98
C ALA A 27 -11.46 8.36 -23.59
N VAL A 28 -12.52 9.16 -23.39
CA VAL A 28 -12.81 9.78 -22.09
C VAL A 28 -13.05 8.73 -21.01
N GLY A 29 -13.87 7.72 -21.30
CA GLY A 29 -14.14 6.62 -20.37
C GLY A 29 -12.87 5.81 -20.03
N GLY A 30 -12.05 5.52 -21.04
CA GLY A 30 -10.77 4.82 -20.87
C GLY A 30 -9.79 5.63 -20.02
N ILE A 31 -9.60 6.92 -20.32
CA ILE A 31 -8.74 7.81 -19.53
C ILE A 31 -9.26 7.87 -18.09
N TRP A 32 -10.56 8.09 -17.90
CA TRP A 32 -11.15 8.21 -16.56
C TRP A 32 -10.98 6.95 -15.72
N TYR A 33 -11.06 5.77 -16.33
CA TYR A 33 -10.87 4.49 -15.64
C TYR A 33 -9.40 4.19 -15.34
N TYR A 34 -8.53 4.20 -16.36
CA TYR A 34 -7.13 3.76 -16.24
C TYR A 34 -6.25 4.79 -15.51
N PHE A 35 -6.57 6.07 -15.60
CA PHE A 35 -5.85 7.12 -14.86
C PHE A 35 -6.47 7.38 -13.48
N SER A 36 -7.44 6.57 -13.05
CA SER A 36 -7.98 6.67 -11.70
C SER A 36 -6.89 6.33 -10.66
N PRO A 37 -6.94 6.93 -9.45
CA PRO A 37 -5.95 6.70 -8.39
C PRO A 37 -5.83 5.24 -7.93
N LYS A 38 -6.72 4.35 -8.40
CA LYS A 38 -6.68 2.92 -8.12
C LYS A 38 -5.49 2.21 -8.78
N TYR A 39 -4.94 2.78 -9.87
CA TYR A 39 -3.94 2.10 -10.71
C TYR A 39 -2.59 2.82 -10.79
N THR A 40 -2.46 4.06 -10.30
CA THR A 40 -1.32 4.93 -10.62
C THR A 40 0.04 4.51 -10.07
N ARG A 41 0.09 3.68 -9.01
CA ARG A 41 1.36 3.19 -8.42
C ARG A 41 1.35 1.72 -8.03
N VAL A 42 0.22 1.04 -8.19
CA VAL A 42 0.11 -0.37 -7.80
C VAL A 42 1.06 -1.22 -8.64
N GLY A 43 1.83 -2.08 -7.99
CA GLY A 43 2.87 -2.89 -8.63
C GLY A 43 4.24 -2.22 -8.74
N TYR A 44 4.41 -0.97 -8.31
CA TYR A 44 5.74 -0.36 -8.21
C TYR A 44 6.63 -1.20 -7.27
N SER A 45 7.69 -1.78 -7.82
CA SER A 45 8.68 -2.61 -7.12
C SER A 45 10.08 -2.20 -7.58
N PRO A 46 10.75 -1.28 -6.87
CA PRO A 46 12.09 -0.84 -7.22
C PRO A 46 13.13 -1.87 -6.79
N ILE A 47 14.20 -1.98 -7.57
CA ILE A 47 15.37 -2.77 -7.20
C ILE A 47 15.98 -2.17 -5.92
N GLN A 48 16.17 -3.02 -4.91
CA GLN A 48 16.79 -2.63 -3.64
C GLN A 48 18.31 -2.82 -3.69
N PRO A 49 19.08 -2.06 -2.88
CA PRO A 49 20.53 -2.24 -2.80
C PRO A 49 20.93 -3.64 -2.30
N VAL A 50 20.12 -4.21 -1.41
CA VAL A 50 20.28 -5.55 -0.85
C VAL A 50 18.96 -6.30 -1.00
N PRO A 51 18.95 -7.51 -1.57
CA PRO A 51 17.75 -8.34 -1.61
C PRO A 51 17.28 -8.67 -0.18
N PHE A 52 16.03 -8.35 0.12
CA PHE A 52 15.43 -8.65 1.43
C PHE A 52 14.08 -9.35 1.24
N PRO A 53 14.09 -10.70 1.12
CA PRO A 53 12.87 -11.47 0.97
C PRO A 53 12.10 -11.52 2.29
N HIS A 54 10.98 -10.79 2.36
CA HIS A 54 10.09 -10.85 3.52
C HIS A 54 9.44 -12.22 3.65
N SER A 55 9.27 -12.94 2.54
CA SER A 55 8.88 -14.36 2.52
C SER A 55 9.75 -15.24 3.41
N VAL A 56 11.06 -15.12 3.32
CA VAL A 56 11.98 -15.91 4.15
C VAL A 56 11.89 -15.46 5.60
N HIS A 57 12.01 -14.16 5.86
CA HIS A 57 12.09 -13.63 7.22
C HIS A 57 10.79 -13.79 8.02
N VAL A 58 9.63 -13.66 7.36
CA VAL A 58 8.33 -13.68 8.02
C VAL A 58 7.66 -15.05 7.89
N ASP A 59 7.56 -15.61 6.70
CA ASP A 59 6.80 -16.86 6.47
C ASP A 59 7.60 -18.11 6.85
N GLN A 60 8.89 -18.18 6.46
CA GLN A 60 9.73 -19.34 6.74
C GLN A 60 10.34 -19.31 8.14
N VAL A 61 10.85 -18.16 8.57
CA VAL A 61 11.51 -18.00 9.88
C VAL A 61 10.53 -17.63 11.00
N GLY A 62 9.39 -16.98 10.68
CA GLY A 62 8.38 -16.62 11.68
C GLY A 62 8.71 -15.35 12.47
N LEU A 63 9.52 -14.43 11.95
CA LEU A 63 9.79 -13.16 12.64
C LEU A 63 8.55 -12.27 12.67
N ASP A 64 8.21 -11.77 13.86
CA ASP A 64 7.18 -10.73 14.00
C ASP A 64 7.64 -9.43 13.34
N CYS A 65 6.72 -8.74 12.67
CA CYS A 65 7.00 -7.51 11.91
C CYS A 65 7.71 -6.44 12.75
N ARG A 66 7.40 -6.38 14.06
CA ARG A 66 7.91 -5.37 15.00
C ARG A 66 9.36 -5.62 15.41
N TYR A 67 9.93 -6.79 15.10
CA TYR A 67 11.36 -7.04 15.33
C TYR A 67 12.22 -6.05 14.53
N CYS A 68 11.87 -5.83 13.27
CA CYS A 68 12.55 -4.86 12.39
C CYS A 68 11.87 -3.49 12.41
N HIS A 69 10.53 -3.46 12.39
CA HIS A 69 9.72 -2.23 12.37
C HIS A 69 9.26 -1.82 13.77
N SER A 70 10.21 -1.70 14.68
CA SER A 70 9.98 -1.54 16.13
C SER A 70 9.20 -0.29 16.53
N GLN A 71 9.23 0.76 15.71
CA GLN A 71 8.57 2.03 16.02
C GLN A 71 7.12 2.10 15.54
N VAL A 72 6.62 1.09 14.82
CA VAL A 72 5.30 1.12 14.16
C VAL A 72 4.14 1.35 15.15
N GLU A 73 4.25 0.85 16.39
CA GLU A 73 3.22 1.01 17.43
C GLU A 73 3.33 2.32 18.21
N LYS A 74 4.45 3.06 18.08
CA LYS A 74 4.77 4.21 18.94
C LYS A 74 4.92 5.51 18.18
N SER A 75 5.36 5.44 16.92
CA SER A 75 5.68 6.59 16.09
C SER A 75 4.69 6.76 14.94
N TRP A 76 4.72 7.95 14.34
CA TRP A 76 3.98 8.25 13.14
C TRP A 76 4.57 7.60 11.88
N TYR A 77 5.87 7.34 11.88
CA TYR A 77 6.56 6.59 10.84
C TYR A 77 6.94 5.19 11.33
N SER A 78 6.93 4.21 10.42
CA SER A 78 7.55 2.91 10.65
C SER A 78 9.02 3.00 10.26
N ASN A 79 9.93 2.69 11.18
CA ASN A 79 11.37 2.72 10.89
C ASN A 79 11.74 1.57 9.95
N ILE A 80 12.77 1.78 9.14
CA ILE A 80 13.55 0.70 8.55
C ILE A 80 14.64 0.34 9.57
N PRO A 81 14.93 -0.94 9.83
CA PRO A 81 15.94 -1.33 10.81
C PRO A 81 17.33 -0.80 10.42
N SER A 82 18.18 -0.59 11.42
CA SER A 82 19.61 -0.38 11.16
C SER A 82 20.26 -1.70 10.75
N ALA A 83 21.43 -1.63 10.11
CA ALA A 83 22.19 -2.83 9.74
C ALA A 83 22.55 -3.71 10.95
N THR A 84 22.66 -3.14 12.15
CA THR A 84 22.87 -3.89 13.39
C THR A 84 21.78 -4.94 13.63
N THR A 85 20.51 -4.62 13.36
CA THR A 85 19.40 -5.59 13.49
C THR A 85 19.60 -6.79 12.59
N CYS A 86 20.09 -6.58 11.36
CA CYS A 86 20.42 -7.67 10.42
C CYS A 86 21.56 -8.54 10.97
N MET A 87 22.59 -7.89 11.54
CA MET A 87 23.78 -8.57 12.05
C MET A 87 23.53 -9.36 13.34
N ASN A 88 22.40 -9.20 14.02
CA ASN A 88 22.01 -10.06 15.15
C ASN A 88 22.01 -11.55 14.79
N CYS A 89 21.67 -11.88 13.53
CA CYS A 89 21.67 -13.25 13.02
C CYS A 89 22.72 -13.44 11.90
N HIS A 90 22.91 -12.45 11.03
CA HIS A 90 23.79 -12.58 9.87
C HIS A 90 25.29 -12.60 10.19
N ASN A 91 25.66 -12.47 11.47
CA ASN A 91 27.00 -12.82 11.95
C ASN A 91 27.24 -14.33 12.04
N GLN A 92 26.19 -15.16 11.93
CA GLN A 92 26.25 -16.62 12.00
C GLN A 92 25.59 -17.26 10.77
N ILE A 93 24.51 -16.66 10.26
CA ILE A 93 23.73 -17.18 9.13
C ILE A 93 24.11 -16.43 7.85
N LEU A 94 24.51 -17.15 6.80
CA LEU A 94 24.94 -16.58 5.52
C LEU A 94 26.04 -15.52 5.69
N LYS A 95 26.89 -15.69 6.71
CA LYS A 95 27.88 -14.69 7.12
C LYS A 95 28.77 -14.18 5.99
N GLU A 96 29.21 -15.08 5.11
CA GLU A 96 30.12 -14.78 3.99
C GLU A 96 29.39 -14.56 2.66
N ASP A 97 28.06 -14.47 2.66
CA ASP A 97 27.30 -14.23 1.43
C ASP A 97 27.66 -12.83 0.87
N PRO A 98 28.04 -12.73 -0.42
CA PRO A 98 28.45 -11.46 -1.01
C PRO A 98 27.31 -10.45 -1.06
N ARG A 99 26.04 -10.88 -1.12
CA ARG A 99 24.88 -9.98 -1.16
C ARG A 99 24.74 -9.18 0.14
N LEU A 100 25.23 -9.72 1.26
CA LEU A 100 25.17 -9.07 2.56
C LEU A 100 26.35 -8.11 2.81
N GLN A 101 27.24 -7.90 1.84
CA GLN A 101 28.39 -7.02 2.01
C GLN A 101 27.99 -5.60 2.43
N ILE A 102 26.99 -5.02 1.77
CA ILE A 102 26.48 -3.67 2.10
C ILE A 102 25.96 -3.61 3.54
N ILE A 103 25.33 -4.68 4.03
CA ILE A 103 24.85 -4.76 5.42
C ILE A 103 26.02 -4.83 6.40
N ARG A 104 27.03 -5.65 6.10
CA ARG A 104 28.23 -5.77 6.95
C ARG A 104 28.98 -4.44 7.02
N ASP A 105 29.19 -3.80 5.87
CA ASP A 105 29.87 -2.50 5.79
C ASP A 105 29.09 -1.44 6.57
N SER A 106 27.77 -1.35 6.35
CA SER A 106 26.87 -0.43 7.08
C SER A 106 26.90 -0.65 8.59
N ALA A 107 26.99 -1.91 9.04
CA ALA A 107 27.07 -2.24 10.46
C ALA A 107 28.42 -1.87 11.08
N GLN A 108 29.50 -1.86 10.29
CA GLN A 108 30.86 -1.51 10.74
C GLN A 108 31.11 -0.01 10.74
N ASP A 109 30.72 0.69 9.66
CA ASP A 109 31.02 2.11 9.47
C ASP A 109 29.88 3.05 9.94
N GLY A 110 28.72 2.49 10.27
CA GLY A 110 27.54 3.21 10.75
C GLY A 110 26.77 3.98 9.67
N ARG A 111 27.17 3.89 8.40
CA ARG A 111 26.47 4.54 7.30
C ARG A 111 25.16 3.80 7.01
N PRO A 112 24.01 4.48 6.89
CA PRO A 112 22.76 3.82 6.58
C PRO A 112 22.77 3.14 5.21
N VAL A 113 22.15 1.95 5.12
CA VAL A 113 21.87 1.29 3.84
C VAL A 113 20.92 2.18 3.02
N PRO A 114 21.23 2.47 1.74
CA PRO A 114 20.48 3.41 0.91
C PRO A 114 19.18 2.77 0.34
N TRP A 115 18.29 2.32 1.21
CA TRP A 115 17.02 1.69 0.83
C TRP A 115 16.16 2.60 -0.05
N VAL A 116 15.51 2.01 -1.05
CA VAL A 116 14.56 2.73 -1.90
C VAL A 116 13.15 2.56 -1.33
N GLN A 117 12.55 3.66 -0.88
CA GLN A 117 11.23 3.66 -0.28
C GLN A 117 10.13 3.30 -1.31
N VAL A 118 9.36 2.25 -1.03
CA VAL A 118 8.27 1.77 -1.90
C VAL A 118 6.94 2.49 -1.62
N HIS A 119 6.61 2.64 -0.34
CA HIS A 119 5.37 3.28 0.12
C HIS A 119 5.67 4.70 0.58
N LYS A 120 5.33 5.69 -0.26
CA LYS A 120 5.45 7.11 0.05
C LYS A 120 4.15 7.83 -0.30
N VAL A 121 3.49 8.37 0.72
CA VAL A 121 2.43 9.38 0.55
C VAL A 121 3.08 10.74 0.21
N PRO A 122 2.37 11.66 -0.45
CA PRO A 122 2.90 13.00 -0.70
C PRO A 122 3.31 13.72 0.59
N ASP A 123 4.32 14.58 0.52
CA ASP A 123 4.91 15.21 1.71
C ASP A 123 3.95 16.17 2.45
N TYR A 124 2.87 16.62 1.80
CA TYR A 124 1.77 17.37 2.40
C TYR A 124 0.71 16.47 3.09
N VAL A 125 0.99 15.17 3.21
CA VAL A 125 0.16 14.20 3.91
C VAL A 125 0.94 13.68 5.11
N TYR A 126 0.49 14.07 6.30
CA TYR A 126 0.91 13.49 7.56
C TYR A 126 0.17 12.17 7.80
N PHE A 127 0.88 11.05 7.68
CA PHE A 127 0.38 9.72 8.06
C PHE A 127 1.00 9.29 9.38
N ASN A 128 0.22 8.63 10.24
CA ASN A 128 0.67 8.17 11.54
C ASN A 128 0.43 6.67 11.72
N HIS A 129 1.48 5.85 11.77
CA HIS A 129 1.35 4.39 11.91
C HIS A 129 0.72 3.98 13.24
N SER A 130 1.18 4.55 14.35
CA SER A 130 0.77 4.13 15.69
C SER A 130 -0.73 4.25 15.93
N VAL A 131 -1.38 5.28 15.38
CA VAL A 131 -2.83 5.44 15.55
C VAL A 131 -3.64 4.39 14.81
N HIS A 132 -3.12 3.80 13.73
CA HIS A 132 -3.82 2.76 12.98
C HIS A 132 -3.59 1.39 13.62
N VAL A 133 -2.33 1.05 13.90
CA VAL A 133 -1.95 -0.24 14.50
C VAL A 133 -2.59 -0.42 15.87
N ASN A 134 -2.53 0.62 16.73
CA ASN A 134 -3.13 0.57 18.07
C ASN A 134 -4.67 0.60 18.06
N ARG A 135 -5.30 0.76 16.88
CA ARG A 135 -6.75 0.76 16.70
C ARG A 135 -7.26 -0.43 15.91
N GLY A 136 -6.45 -1.47 15.75
CA GLY A 136 -6.93 -2.71 15.15
C GLY A 136 -6.74 -2.78 13.63
N VAL A 137 -6.00 -1.87 13.02
CA VAL A 137 -5.71 -1.92 11.57
C VAL A 137 -4.43 -2.72 11.32
N SER A 138 -4.54 -3.80 10.56
CA SER A 138 -3.39 -4.64 10.22
C SER A 138 -2.57 -4.12 9.04
N CYS A 139 -1.29 -4.48 9.05
CA CYS A 139 -0.34 -4.25 7.97
C CYS A 139 -0.87 -4.73 6.61
N VAL A 140 -1.57 -5.87 6.55
CA VAL A 140 -2.04 -6.47 5.28
C VAL A 140 -3.04 -5.60 4.53
N HIS A 141 -3.81 -4.76 5.24
CA HIS A 141 -4.80 -3.89 4.62
C HIS A 141 -4.13 -2.83 3.73
N CYS A 142 -2.98 -2.30 4.16
CA CYS A 142 -2.26 -1.23 3.45
C CYS A 142 -1.06 -1.74 2.64
N HIS A 143 -0.34 -2.76 3.13
CA HIS A 143 0.88 -3.28 2.50
C HIS A 143 0.68 -4.58 1.72
N GLY A 144 -0.51 -5.18 1.77
CA GLY A 144 -0.75 -6.51 1.18
C GLY A 144 -0.08 -7.62 1.98
N GLU A 145 -0.06 -8.82 1.41
CA GLU A 145 0.56 -10.01 2.03
C GLU A 145 2.09 -9.93 1.95
N ILE A 146 2.70 -8.99 2.68
CA ILE A 146 4.14 -8.74 2.64
C ILE A 146 4.96 -9.96 3.08
N ASN A 147 4.39 -10.82 3.92
CA ASN A 147 4.97 -12.11 4.27
C ASN A 147 5.12 -13.07 3.09
N LYS A 148 4.55 -12.78 1.92
CA LYS A 148 4.72 -13.59 0.70
C LYS A 148 5.55 -12.87 -0.37
N MET A 149 6.14 -11.72 -0.03
CA MET A 149 6.88 -10.90 -0.97
C MET A 149 8.38 -11.19 -0.86
N ASP A 150 8.96 -11.73 -1.94
CA ASP A 150 10.43 -11.79 -2.11
C ASP A 150 11.01 -10.39 -2.35
N GLU A 151 10.26 -9.55 -3.06
CA GLU A 151 10.55 -8.13 -3.26
C GLU A 151 9.29 -7.32 -2.94
N VAL A 152 9.46 -6.28 -2.13
CA VAL A 152 8.32 -5.45 -1.72
C VAL A 152 7.83 -4.66 -2.93
N TYR A 153 6.52 -4.68 -3.13
CA TYR A 153 5.85 -3.87 -4.13
C TYR A 153 4.66 -3.14 -3.55
N HIS A 154 4.21 -2.12 -4.26
CA HIS A 154 3.07 -1.30 -3.86
C HIS A 154 1.75 -2.06 -4.10
N ALA A 155 1.26 -2.80 -3.10
CA ALA A 155 0.11 -3.71 -3.27
C ALA A 155 -1.27 -3.02 -3.23
N LYS A 156 -1.35 -1.82 -2.66
CA LYS A 156 -2.58 -1.04 -2.47
C LYS A 156 -2.39 0.36 -3.01
N PRO A 157 -3.44 1.05 -3.51
CA PRO A 157 -3.27 2.35 -4.16
C PRO A 157 -2.85 3.48 -3.21
N LEU A 158 -3.17 3.38 -1.91
CA LEU A 158 -2.88 4.41 -0.90
C LEU A 158 -3.30 5.83 -1.32
N SER A 159 -4.38 5.92 -2.09
CA SER A 159 -4.99 7.18 -2.52
C SER A 159 -5.86 7.78 -1.41
N MET A 160 -6.20 9.06 -1.53
CA MET A 160 -7.11 9.72 -0.60
C MET A 160 -8.46 8.98 -0.49
N THR A 161 -9.02 8.54 -1.61
CA THR A 161 -10.27 7.75 -1.62
C THR A 161 -10.11 6.43 -0.88
N PHE A 162 -9.01 5.72 -1.08
CA PHE A 162 -8.72 4.48 -0.35
C PHE A 162 -8.72 4.71 1.18
N CYS A 163 -8.02 5.76 1.64
CA CYS A 163 -7.99 6.11 3.06
C CYS A 163 -9.37 6.52 3.57
N LEU A 164 -10.09 7.38 2.82
CA LEU A 164 -11.39 7.89 3.23
C LEU A 164 -12.48 6.81 3.26
N ASP A 165 -12.45 5.84 2.35
CA ASP A 165 -13.40 4.74 2.36
C ASP A 165 -13.25 3.89 3.63
N CYS A 166 -12.01 3.65 4.07
CA CYS A 166 -11.75 3.02 5.36
C CYS A 166 -12.16 3.93 6.53
N HIS A 167 -11.90 5.23 6.48
CA HIS A 167 -12.28 6.15 7.55
C HIS A 167 -13.80 6.31 7.69
N ARG A 168 -14.56 6.19 6.60
CA ARG A 168 -16.03 6.20 6.59
C ARG A 168 -16.62 4.90 7.11
N ASN A 169 -15.96 3.78 6.87
CA ASN A 169 -16.42 2.46 7.27
C ASN A 169 -15.23 1.58 7.73
N PRO A 170 -14.74 1.78 8.96
CA PRO A 170 -13.55 1.07 9.43
C PRO A 170 -13.82 -0.39 9.81
N GLY A 171 -15.05 -0.74 10.19
CA GLY A 171 -15.43 -2.05 10.74
C GLY A 171 -14.87 -3.26 9.96
N PRO A 172 -15.08 -3.35 8.62
CA PRO A 172 -14.54 -4.46 7.83
C PRO A 172 -13.01 -4.65 7.92
N ASN A 173 -12.26 -3.64 8.37
CA ASN A 173 -10.80 -3.65 8.42
C ASN A 173 -10.23 -3.70 9.85
N LEU A 174 -11.08 -3.54 10.88
CA LEU A 174 -10.64 -3.63 12.28
C LEU A 174 -10.60 -5.08 12.75
N ARG A 175 -9.55 -5.44 13.48
CA ARG A 175 -9.36 -6.78 14.03
C ARG A 175 -8.86 -6.72 15.47
N PRO A 176 -8.87 -7.85 16.21
CA PRO A 176 -8.29 -7.93 17.54
C PRO A 176 -6.82 -7.45 17.56
N LEU A 177 -6.43 -6.75 18.63
CA LEU A 177 -5.10 -6.13 18.74
C LEU A 177 -3.95 -7.18 18.75
N ASP A 178 -4.22 -8.41 19.17
CA ASP A 178 -3.27 -9.53 19.11
C ASP A 178 -3.09 -10.11 17.69
N ARG A 179 -3.89 -9.67 16.72
CA ARG A 179 -3.90 -10.18 15.33
C ARG A 179 -3.45 -9.18 14.28
N ILE A 180 -2.83 -8.08 14.69
CA ILE A 180 -2.38 -7.01 13.79
C ILE A 180 -1.27 -7.50 12.85
N THR A 181 -0.27 -8.20 13.37
CA THR A 181 0.85 -8.75 12.58
C THR A 181 0.55 -10.14 12.01
N ASP A 182 -0.57 -10.75 12.38
CA ASP A 182 -1.08 -11.98 11.78
C ASP A 182 -1.74 -11.68 10.43
N LEU A 183 -0.95 -11.77 9.35
CA LEU A 183 -1.41 -11.45 8.00
C LEU A 183 -2.34 -12.52 7.41
N GLY A 184 -2.31 -13.74 7.97
CA GLY A 184 -3.19 -14.84 7.60
C GLY A 184 -4.57 -14.78 8.28
N TRP A 185 -4.71 -13.97 9.33
CA TRP A 185 -5.96 -13.83 10.06
C TRP A 185 -7.10 -13.34 9.17
N LYS A 186 -8.23 -14.04 9.27
CA LYS A 186 -9.50 -13.69 8.63
C LYS A 186 -10.61 -13.85 9.66
N GLY A 187 -11.56 -12.91 9.67
CA GLY A 187 -12.82 -13.12 10.38
C GLY A 187 -13.57 -14.33 9.83
N ALA A 188 -14.51 -14.88 10.61
CA ALA A 188 -15.25 -16.09 10.25
C ALA A 188 -15.95 -15.97 8.88
N ASN A 189 -16.50 -14.79 8.59
CA ASN A 189 -17.02 -14.39 7.27
C ASN A 189 -17.07 -12.85 7.19
N PRO A 190 -17.35 -12.25 6.02
CA PRO A 190 -17.36 -10.79 5.86
C PRO A 190 -18.35 -10.04 6.76
N ASP A 191 -19.53 -10.62 7.01
CA ASP A 191 -20.56 -9.97 7.84
C ASP A 191 -20.18 -9.98 9.32
N VAL A 192 -19.62 -11.10 9.79
CA VAL A 192 -19.08 -11.24 11.16
C VAL A 192 -17.86 -10.35 11.34
N GLN A 193 -16.98 -10.28 10.35
CA GLN A 193 -15.83 -9.37 10.36
C GLN A 193 -16.29 -7.92 10.51
N LYS A 194 -17.30 -7.53 9.74
CA LYS A 194 -17.85 -6.18 9.79
C LYS A 194 -18.49 -5.90 11.16
N SER A 195 -19.34 -6.79 11.67
CA SER A 195 -20.05 -6.57 12.94
C SER A 195 -19.09 -6.56 14.14
N GLN A 196 -18.10 -7.45 14.16
CA GLN A 196 -17.04 -7.43 15.19
C GLN A 196 -16.20 -6.15 15.09
N GLY A 197 -15.83 -5.74 13.89
CA GLY A 197 -15.09 -4.50 13.70
C GLY A 197 -15.89 -3.25 14.09
N GLU A 198 -17.20 -3.22 13.85
CA GLU A 198 -18.09 -2.15 14.34
C GLU A 198 -18.15 -2.15 15.88
N GLN A 199 -18.19 -3.33 16.50
CA GLN A 199 -18.09 -3.45 17.96
C GLN A 199 -16.73 -2.94 18.47
N PHE A 200 -15.62 -3.30 17.84
CA PHE A 200 -14.30 -2.76 18.20
C PHE A 200 -14.23 -1.25 18.04
N ALA A 201 -14.81 -0.72 16.96
CA ALA A 201 -14.88 0.72 16.74
C ALA A 201 -15.63 1.43 17.87
N HIS A 202 -16.74 0.85 18.33
CA HIS A 202 -17.51 1.34 19.47
C HIS A 202 -16.70 1.24 20.77
N ASP A 203 -16.23 0.04 21.12
CA ASP A 203 -15.60 -0.25 22.42
C ASP A 203 -14.28 0.51 22.60
N TRP A 204 -13.51 0.67 21.53
CA TRP A 204 -12.25 1.42 21.55
C TRP A 204 -12.39 2.90 21.21
N LYS A 205 -13.63 3.37 20.99
CA LYS A 205 -13.95 4.75 20.63
C LYS A 205 -13.13 5.22 19.41
N VAL A 206 -13.09 4.40 18.37
CA VAL A 206 -12.39 4.71 17.13
C VAL A 206 -13.09 5.88 16.45
N ASN A 207 -12.46 7.05 16.48
CA ASN A 207 -12.92 8.24 15.78
C ASN A 207 -12.07 8.46 14.53
N ALA A 208 -12.47 7.85 13.43
CA ALA A 208 -11.78 8.00 12.15
C ALA A 208 -12.12 9.36 11.52
N SER A 209 -11.18 10.30 11.58
CA SER A 209 -11.40 11.66 11.08
C SER A 209 -11.53 11.69 9.56
N GLN A 210 -12.50 12.44 9.06
CA GLN A 210 -12.70 12.69 7.63
C GLN A 210 -12.37 14.14 7.25
N ASN A 211 -11.79 14.89 8.20
CA ASN A 211 -11.47 16.30 8.04
C ASN A 211 -10.07 16.49 7.47
N CYS A 212 -9.87 17.56 6.70
CA CYS A 212 -8.58 17.86 6.07
C CYS A 212 -7.44 17.97 7.10
N SER A 213 -7.71 18.57 8.27
CA SER A 213 -6.73 18.78 9.35
C SER A 213 -6.19 17.50 9.97
N ALA A 214 -6.80 16.34 9.72
CA ALA A 214 -6.31 15.06 10.21
C ALA A 214 -5.02 14.63 9.50
N CYS A 215 -4.91 14.94 8.20
CA CYS A 215 -3.85 14.43 7.34
C CYS A 215 -3.09 15.53 6.59
N HIS A 216 -3.70 16.70 6.36
CA HIS A 216 -3.10 17.81 5.60
C HIS A 216 -2.67 18.92 6.55
N ARG A 217 -1.45 18.80 7.08
CA ARG A 217 -0.85 19.72 8.04
C ARG A 217 0.65 19.81 7.87
#